data_AF-A0A960SXW9-F1
#
_entry.id   AF-A0A960SXW9-F1
#
_cell.length_a   1.000
_cell.length_b   1.000
_cell.length_c   1.000
_cell.angle_alpha   90.00
_cell.angle_beta   90.00
_cell.angle_gamma   90.00
#
_symmetry.space_group_name_H-M   'P 1'
#
loop_
_entity.id
_entity.type
_entity.pdbx_description
1 polymer ?
#
loop_
_entity_poly.entity_id
_entity_poly.type
_entity_poly.pdbx_seq_one_letter_code
_entity_poly.pdbx_strand_id
1 'polypeptide(L)'
;MSSPPHITDKRQQIRGSRKQEWLGALAGHAMRLWARSLWVEIDDRVGALGPATPPHPVIFLLWHNRVLTLPALWSLLSKRERPAVVLTSASKDGAVVAAAMKVFRMDSVRGSSSRRGAAALVALRRALAGGMDVCITPDGPKGPRYEMQPGVIKLAQSTGAPIVFVHLDCPSAW
;
A
#
# COMPACT_ATOMS: atom_id res chain seq x y z
N MET A 1 22.08 13.11 -2.34
CA MET A 1 20.85 12.32 -2.13
C MET A 1 19.65 13.25 -2.24
N SER A 2 19.01 13.28 -3.41
CA SER A 2 17.78 14.05 -3.65
C SER A 2 16.59 13.28 -3.09
N SER A 3 15.82 13.91 -2.20
CA SER A 3 14.56 13.36 -1.69
C SER A 3 13.67 12.88 -2.85
N PRO A 4 12.96 11.74 -2.72
CA PRO A 4 12.07 11.28 -3.77
C PRO A 4 10.98 12.34 -4.03
N PRO A 5 10.56 12.52 -5.30
CA PRO A 5 9.54 13.49 -5.62
C PRO A 5 8.23 13.06 -4.95
N HIS A 6 7.72 13.87 -4.01
CA HIS A 6 6.36 13.74 -3.50
C HIS A 6 5.38 14.12 -4.61
N ILE A 7 5.12 13.19 -5.54
CA ILE A 7 4.10 13.32 -6.60
C ILE A 7 2.73 13.03 -5.98
N THR A 8 2.34 13.81 -4.97
CA THR A 8 0.96 13.86 -4.52
C THR A 8 0.49 15.29 -4.62
N ASP A 9 -0.26 15.60 -5.68
CA ASP A 9 -0.99 16.86 -5.80
C ASP A 9 -1.93 17.00 -4.59
N LYS A 10 -1.54 17.88 -3.66
CA LYS A 10 -2.28 18.13 -2.40
C LYS A 10 -3.74 18.52 -2.66
N ARG A 11 -4.08 19.02 -3.86
CA ARG A 11 -5.44 19.44 -4.23
C ARG A 11 -6.42 18.28 -4.41
N GLN A 12 -5.92 17.06 -4.60
CA GLN A 12 -6.78 15.89 -4.82
C GLN A 12 -7.06 15.06 -3.56
N GLN A 13 -6.40 15.34 -2.42
CA GLN A 13 -6.63 14.60 -1.18
C GLN A 13 -7.92 15.04 -0.49
N ILE A 14 -8.80 14.09 -0.21
CA ILE A 14 -9.86 14.29 0.79
C ILE A 14 -9.15 14.42 2.14
N ARG A 15 -9.03 15.66 2.64
CA ARG A 15 -8.41 15.94 3.93
C ARG A 15 -9.28 15.36 5.05
N GLY A 16 -8.67 14.53 5.89
CA GLY A 16 -9.29 14.09 7.14
C GLY A 16 -9.32 15.22 8.16
N SER A 17 -10.14 15.07 9.21
CA SER A 17 -10.10 15.95 10.37
C SER A 17 -8.82 15.68 11.19
N ARG A 18 -8.39 16.65 12.00
CA ARG A 18 -7.26 16.46 12.95
C ARG A 18 -7.44 15.21 13.83
N LYS A 19 -8.69 14.92 14.24
CA LYS A 19 -9.01 13.71 15.00
C LYS A 19 -8.66 12.43 14.23
N GLN A 20 -8.94 12.38 12.93
CA GLN A 20 -8.61 11.23 12.07
C GLN A 20 -7.11 11.08 11.85
N GLU A 21 -6.37 12.18 11.75
CA GLU A 21 -4.92 12.16 11.65
C GLU A 21 -4.28 11.58 12.93
N TRP A 22 -4.74 12.02 14.10
CA TRP A 22 -4.28 11.49 15.39
C TRP A 22 -4.66 10.02 15.60
N LEU A 23 -5.91 9.65 15.31
CA LEU A 23 -6.36 8.26 15.39
C LEU A 23 -5.56 7.36 14.46
N GLY A 24 -5.29 7.81 13.23
CA GLY A 24 -4.50 7.07 12.26
C GLY A 24 -3.05 6.92 12.71
N ALA A 25 -2.43 7.99 13.22
CA ALA A 25 -1.08 7.91 13.77
C ALA A 25 -0.98 6.94 14.94
N LEU A 26 -1.92 7.01 15.89
CA LEU A 26 -1.98 6.09 17.03
C LEU A 26 -2.12 4.64 16.56
N ALA A 27 -3.05 4.37 15.63
CA ALA A 27 -3.24 3.06 15.03
C ALA A 27 -1.95 2.56 14.33
N GLY A 28 -1.29 3.42 13.54
CA GLY A 28 -0.04 3.07 12.87
C GLY A 28 1.09 2.73 13.84
N HIS A 29 1.23 3.47 14.94
CA HIS A 29 2.21 3.16 15.98
C HIS A 29 1.88 1.87 16.75
N ALA A 30 0.60 1.63 17.09
CA ALA A 30 0.16 0.37 17.68
C ALA A 30 0.45 -0.82 16.76
N MET A 31 0.14 -0.70 15.47
CA MET A 31 0.47 -1.70 14.45
C MET A 31 1.98 -1.96 14.36
N ARG A 32 2.81 -0.91 14.43
CA ARG A 32 4.28 -1.06 14.45
C ARG A 32 4.75 -1.83 15.68
N LEU A 33 4.21 -1.56 16.86
CA LEU A 33 4.57 -2.27 18.08
C LEU A 33 4.14 -3.74 18.03
N TRP A 34 2.91 -3.99 17.60
CA TRP A 34 2.39 -5.34 17.42
C TRP A 34 3.20 -6.15 16.41
N ALA A 35 3.59 -5.56 15.27
CA ALA A 35 4.41 -6.28 14.29
C ALA A 35 5.80 -6.68 14.81
N ARG A 36 6.34 -5.98 15.81
CA ARG A 36 7.61 -6.37 16.46
C ARG A 36 7.48 -7.59 17.36
N SER A 37 6.27 -7.95 17.79
CA SER A 37 6.04 -9.19 18.54
C SER A 37 5.78 -10.39 17.63
N LEU A 38 5.70 -10.19 16.30
CA LEU A 38 5.48 -11.27 15.36
C LEU A 38 6.81 -11.93 14.97
N TRP A 39 6.81 -13.25 14.98
CA TRP A 39 7.85 -14.05 14.36
C TRP A 39 7.47 -14.27 12.90
N VAL A 40 8.37 -13.90 11.99
CA VAL A 40 8.07 -13.83 10.56
C VAL A 40 9.16 -14.54 9.80
N GLU A 41 8.77 -15.51 9.00
CA GLU A 41 9.59 -16.11 7.96
C GLU A 41 9.20 -15.53 6.60
N ILE A 42 10.17 -15.26 5.75
CA ILE A 42 9.95 -14.60 4.45
C ILE A 42 10.55 -15.47 3.36
N ASP A 43 9.67 -15.92 2.48
CA ASP A 43 10.03 -16.60 1.23
C ASP A 43 9.92 -15.61 0.07
N ASP A 44 11.03 -14.94 -0.25
CA ASP A 44 11.11 -13.98 -1.36
C ASP A 44 11.53 -14.68 -2.67
N ARG A 45 10.56 -15.33 -3.31
CA ARG A 45 10.78 -16.08 -4.56
C ARG A 45 11.14 -15.23 -5.78
N VAL A 46 10.85 -13.93 -5.72
CA VAL A 46 10.98 -13.01 -6.86
C VAL A 46 12.09 -11.97 -6.65
N GLY A 47 12.80 -12.04 -5.53
CA GLY A 47 13.83 -11.05 -5.18
C GLY A 47 13.27 -9.63 -4.99
N ALA A 48 11.99 -9.49 -4.63
CA ALA A 48 11.37 -8.18 -4.44
C ALA A 48 11.90 -7.46 -3.19
N LEU A 49 12.38 -8.23 -2.21
CA LEU A 49 12.88 -7.78 -0.89
C LEU A 49 14.39 -8.02 -0.71
N GLY A 50 14.99 -8.95 -1.45
CA GLY A 50 16.43 -9.28 -1.41
C GLY A 50 17.38 -8.17 -1.88
N PRO A 51 18.72 -8.31 -1.74
CA PRO A 51 19.72 -7.26 -2.00
C PRO A 51 19.88 -6.83 -3.48
N ALA A 52 19.16 -7.43 -4.42
CA ALA A 52 18.96 -6.89 -5.76
C ALA A 52 17.56 -6.26 -5.80
N THR A 53 17.44 -4.94 -5.93
CA THR A 53 16.11 -4.33 -6.12
C THR A 53 15.68 -4.62 -7.56
N PRO A 54 14.41 -4.98 -7.81
CA PRO A 54 13.87 -4.86 -9.16
C PRO A 54 14.16 -3.44 -9.65
N PRO A 55 14.80 -3.26 -10.82
CA PRO A 55 15.19 -1.92 -11.29
C PRO A 55 13.98 -1.01 -11.55
N HIS A 56 12.77 -1.57 -11.54
CA HIS A 56 11.53 -0.88 -11.84
C HIS A 56 10.51 -1.02 -10.70
N PRO A 57 9.66 0.01 -10.49
CA PRO A 57 8.57 -0.04 -9.53
C PRO A 57 7.60 -1.19 -9.76
N VAL A 58 7.07 -1.72 -8.67
CA VAL A 58 6.27 -2.95 -8.64
C VAL A 58 4.86 -2.65 -8.12
N ILE A 59 3.88 -3.39 -8.63
CA ILE A 59 2.52 -3.42 -8.09
C ILE A 59 2.40 -4.59 -7.12
N PHE A 60 2.42 -4.32 -5.82
CA PHE A 60 2.18 -5.29 -4.77
C PHE A 60 0.69 -5.51 -4.56
N LEU A 61 0.28 -6.77 -4.59
CA LEU A 61 -1.09 -7.21 -4.32
C LEU A 61 -1.18 -7.96 -3.01
N LEU A 62 -2.21 -7.63 -2.24
CA LEU A 62 -2.53 -8.29 -0.99
C LEU A 62 -4.04 -8.37 -0.81
N TRP A 63 -4.56 -9.52 -0.40
CA TRP A 63 -5.98 -9.60 -0.03
C TRP A 63 -6.34 -8.70 1.16
N HIS A 64 -7.52 -8.08 1.12
CA HIS A 64 -7.96 -7.13 2.16
C HIS A 64 -7.88 -7.70 3.59
N ASN A 65 -8.16 -8.99 3.77
CA ASN A 65 -8.14 -9.66 5.09
C ASN A 65 -6.74 -9.83 5.69
N ARG A 66 -5.67 -9.44 4.98
CA ARG A 66 -4.28 -9.52 5.44
C ARG A 66 -3.62 -8.15 5.61
N VAL A 67 -4.36 -7.05 5.40
CA VAL A 67 -3.85 -5.67 5.39
C VAL A 67 -3.24 -5.22 6.72
N LEU A 68 -3.67 -5.79 7.85
CA LEU A 68 -3.21 -5.34 9.17
C LEU A 68 -1.70 -5.54 9.38
N THR A 69 -1.10 -6.56 8.80
CA THR A 69 0.31 -6.90 9.04
C THR A 69 1.25 -6.23 8.04
N LEU A 70 0.79 -6.04 6.79
CA LEU A 70 1.68 -5.70 5.69
C LEU A 70 2.38 -4.33 5.80
N PRO A 71 1.77 -3.23 6.25
CA PRO A 71 2.45 -1.94 6.36
C PRO A 71 3.59 -1.97 7.38
N ALA A 72 3.39 -2.73 8.47
CA ALA A 72 4.39 -2.86 9.51
C ALA A 72 5.51 -3.82 9.09
N LEU A 73 5.18 -4.92 8.39
CA LEU A 73 6.15 -5.77 7.71
C LEU A 73 6.93 -4.99 6.66
N TRP A 74 6.27 -4.22 5.79
CA TRP A 74 6.93 -3.36 4.81
C TRP A 74 7.93 -2.43 5.48
N SER A 75 7.59 -1.81 6.60
CA SER A 75 8.50 -0.94 7.37
C SER A 75 9.64 -1.67 8.06
N LEU A 76 9.49 -2.96 8.40
CA LEU A 76 10.54 -3.78 9.04
C LEU A 76 11.48 -4.40 7.99
N LEU A 77 10.94 -4.75 6.83
CA LEU A 77 11.59 -5.51 5.77
C LEU A 77 12.18 -4.62 4.69
N SER A 78 11.57 -3.46 4.45
CA SER A 78 12.17 -2.39 3.67
C SER A 78 13.23 -1.69 4.53
N LYS A 79 14.37 -2.37 4.75
CA LYS A 79 15.64 -1.71 5.10
C LYS A 79 16.13 -0.77 3.99
N ARG A 80 15.39 -0.75 2.87
CA ARG A 80 15.58 0.08 1.68
C ARG A 80 14.58 1.24 1.69
N GLU A 81 15.06 2.41 1.30
CA GLU A 81 14.23 3.59 1.04
C GLU A 81 13.43 3.41 -0.28
N ARG A 82 12.56 2.39 -0.35
CA ARG A 82 11.62 2.22 -1.48
C ARG A 82 10.37 3.05 -1.19
N PRO A 83 10.17 4.19 -1.86
CA PRO A 83 8.95 4.96 -1.68
C PRO A 83 7.78 4.14 -2.21
N ALA A 84 6.68 4.09 -1.45
CA ALA A 84 5.51 3.31 -1.81
C ALA A 84 4.24 4.13 -1.58
N VAL A 85 3.23 3.88 -2.41
CA VAL A 85 1.89 4.45 -2.27
C VAL A 85 0.86 3.35 -2.06
N VAL A 86 -0.08 3.57 -1.14
CA VAL A 86 -1.21 2.66 -0.88
C VAL A 86 -2.49 3.26 -1.44
N LEU A 87 -3.27 2.46 -2.18
CA LEU A 87 -4.63 2.82 -2.56
C LEU A 87 -5.55 2.72 -1.33
N THR A 88 -6.15 3.84 -0.92
CA THR A 88 -7.10 3.88 0.20
C THR A 88 -8.43 4.48 -0.23
N SER A 89 -9.53 3.98 0.35
CA SER A 89 -10.88 4.44 0.02
C SER A 89 -11.06 5.95 0.23
N ALA A 90 -11.79 6.60 -0.67
CA ALA A 90 -12.19 8.01 -0.58
C ALA A 90 -13.32 8.23 0.46
N SER A 91 -13.10 7.78 1.69
CA SER A 91 -14.03 7.88 2.85
C SER A 91 -13.33 8.46 4.09
N LYS A 92 -14.12 8.76 5.13
CA LYS A 92 -13.62 9.18 6.45
C LYS A 92 -12.71 8.12 7.07
N ASP A 93 -13.12 6.86 7.04
CA ASP A 93 -12.31 5.75 7.60
C ASP A 93 -11.04 5.54 6.80
N GLY A 94 -11.13 5.69 5.47
CA GLY A 94 -9.94 5.67 4.63
C GLY A 94 -8.94 6.75 5.05
N ALA A 95 -9.37 7.90 5.56
CA ALA A 95 -8.44 8.97 5.95
C ALA A 95 -7.62 8.57 7.19
N VAL A 96 -8.23 7.81 8.10
CA VAL A 96 -7.55 7.18 9.25
C VAL A 96 -6.50 6.19 8.75
N VAL A 97 -6.86 5.32 7.79
CA VAL A 97 -5.91 4.37 7.18
C VAL A 97 -4.76 5.11 6.49
N ALA A 98 -5.04 6.16 5.71
CA ALA A 98 -4.01 6.96 5.06
C ALA A 98 -3.07 7.64 6.06
N ALA A 99 -3.59 8.11 7.20
CA ALA A 99 -2.77 8.65 8.29
C ALA A 99 -1.92 7.57 8.98
N ALA A 100 -2.45 6.35 9.16
CA ALA A 100 -1.67 5.22 9.66
C ALA A 100 -0.52 4.84 8.71
N MET A 101 -0.76 4.86 7.40
CA MET A 101 0.26 4.52 6.39
C MET A 101 1.46 5.48 6.41
N LYS A 102 1.25 6.75 6.78
CA LYS A 102 2.33 7.74 6.93
C LYS A 102 3.34 7.35 8.01
N VAL A 103 2.91 6.65 9.08
CA VAL A 103 3.82 6.14 10.12
C VAL A 103 4.86 5.21 9.50
N PHE A 104 4.48 4.48 8.46
CA PHE A 104 5.33 3.55 7.71
C PHE A 104 6.00 4.18 6.48
N ARG A 105 6.00 5.52 6.38
CA ARG A 105 6.55 6.29 5.24
C ARG A 105 5.94 5.93 3.89
N MET A 106 4.70 5.43 3.90
CA MET A 106 3.94 5.16 2.69
C MET A 106 2.98 6.31 2.42
N ASP A 107 3.03 6.84 1.21
CA ASP A 107 2.06 7.82 0.73
C ASP A 107 0.73 7.12 0.39
N SER A 108 -0.33 7.89 0.09
CA SER A 108 -1.62 7.29 -0.23
C SER A 108 -2.36 8.00 -1.36
N VAL A 109 -2.82 7.19 -2.31
CA VAL A 109 -3.76 7.59 -3.35
C VAL A 109 -5.18 7.30 -2.90
N ARG A 110 -6.08 8.28 -3.07
CA ARG A 110 -7.45 8.23 -2.56
C ARG A 110 -8.42 7.81 -3.66
N GLY A 111 -9.03 6.64 -3.53
CA GLY A 111 -10.07 6.15 -4.42
C GLY A 111 -10.50 4.71 -4.18
N SER A 112 -11.52 4.28 -4.91
CA SER A 112 -12.02 2.91 -4.96
C SER A 112 -12.75 2.68 -6.29
N SER A 113 -13.14 1.43 -6.56
CA SER A 113 -13.99 1.09 -7.71
C SER A 113 -15.33 1.85 -7.73
N SER A 114 -15.85 2.23 -6.56
CA SER A 114 -17.11 2.97 -6.43
C SER A 114 -16.95 4.49 -6.34
N ARG A 115 -15.74 5.00 -6.07
CA ARG A 115 -15.52 6.45 -5.89
C ARG A 115 -14.13 6.86 -6.33
N ARG A 116 -14.04 7.78 -7.29
CA ARG A 116 -12.78 8.34 -7.82
C ARG A 116 -11.82 7.29 -8.42
N GLY A 117 -12.33 6.15 -8.90
CA GLY A 117 -11.50 5.07 -9.46
C GLY A 117 -10.62 5.50 -10.63
N ALA A 118 -11.15 6.26 -11.59
CA ALA A 118 -10.37 6.74 -12.74
C ALA A 118 -9.24 7.70 -12.32
N ALA A 119 -9.55 8.67 -11.45
CA ALA A 119 -8.56 9.59 -10.92
C ALA A 119 -7.47 8.88 -10.10
N ALA A 120 -7.87 7.88 -9.30
CA ALA A 120 -6.94 7.04 -8.55
C ALA A 120 -6.02 6.25 -9.48
N LEU A 121 -6.55 5.65 -10.55
CA LEU A 121 -5.75 4.91 -11.53
C LEU A 121 -4.69 5.81 -12.19
N VAL A 122 -5.07 7.04 -12.57
CA VAL A 122 -4.14 8.04 -13.12
C VAL A 122 -3.06 8.41 -12.10
N ALA A 123 -3.43 8.62 -10.84
CA ALA A 123 -2.47 8.94 -9.78
C ALA A 123 -1.52 7.76 -9.49
N LEU A 124 -2.00 6.53 -9.48
CA LEU A 124 -1.17 5.32 -9.33
C LEU A 124 -0.20 5.15 -10.50
N ARG A 125 -0.65 5.40 -11.74
CA ARG A 125 0.24 5.40 -12.92
C ARG A 125 1.37 6.43 -12.79
N ARG A 126 1.05 7.63 -12.30
CA ARG A 126 2.06 8.67 -12.04
C ARG A 126 3.03 8.28 -10.92
N ALA A 127 2.54 7.60 -9.89
CA ALA A 127 3.38 7.09 -8.80
C ALA A 127 4.40 6.07 -9.32
N LEU A 128 3.96 5.08 -10.09
CA LEU A 128 4.84 4.10 -10.74
C LEU A 128 5.84 4.76 -11.67
N ALA A 129 5.41 5.70 -12.51
CA ALA A 129 6.33 6.44 -13.38
C ALA A 129 7.36 7.28 -12.60
N GLY A 130 7.02 7.71 -11.39
CA GLY A 130 7.89 8.45 -10.48
C GLY A 130 8.82 7.60 -9.62
N GLY A 131 8.89 6.28 -9.85
CA GLY A 131 9.77 5.39 -9.10
C GLY A 131 9.14 4.82 -7.81
N MET A 132 7.85 5.04 -7.56
CA MET A 132 7.19 4.56 -6.34
C MET A 132 6.47 3.24 -6.56
N ASP A 133 6.68 2.29 -5.65
CA ASP A 133 5.90 1.06 -5.62
C ASP A 133 4.44 1.34 -5.27
N VAL A 134 3.55 0.47 -5.75
CA VAL A 134 2.12 0.60 -5.51
C VAL A 134 1.63 -0.62 -4.74
N CYS A 135 0.96 -0.39 -3.60
CA CYS A 135 0.28 -1.44 -2.86
C CYS A 135 -1.23 -1.33 -3.06
N ILE A 136 -1.84 -2.38 -3.61
CA ILE A 136 -3.27 -2.46 -3.85
C ILE A 136 -3.84 -3.73 -3.23
N THR A 137 -5.04 -3.59 -2.70
CA THR A 137 -5.85 -4.70 -2.24
C THR A 137 -6.91 -5.02 -3.31
N PRO A 138 -6.71 -6.06 -4.13
CA PRO A 138 -7.41 -6.22 -5.40
C PRO A 138 -8.90 -6.55 -5.27
N ASP A 139 -9.33 -7.10 -4.14
CA ASP A 139 -10.72 -7.47 -3.84
C ASP A 139 -11.62 -6.28 -3.45
N GLY A 140 -11.03 -5.11 -3.19
CA GLY A 140 -11.77 -3.93 -2.75
C GLY A 140 -12.43 -4.10 -1.36
N PRO A 141 -12.78 -2.98 -0.70
CA PRO A 141 -13.39 -3.02 0.63
C PRO A 141 -14.81 -3.61 0.64
N LYS A 142 -15.45 -3.72 -0.53
CA LYS A 142 -16.80 -4.26 -0.70
C LYS A 142 -16.81 -5.71 -1.22
N GLY A 143 -15.64 -6.27 -1.53
CA GLY A 143 -15.51 -7.62 -2.07
C GLY A 143 -15.94 -7.75 -3.54
N PRO A 144 -16.11 -9.01 -4.02
CA PRO A 144 -16.05 -10.25 -3.23
C PRO A 144 -14.65 -10.59 -2.74
N ARG A 145 -14.54 -11.28 -1.59
CA ARG A 145 -13.25 -11.70 -1.04
C ARG A 145 -12.57 -12.64 -2.04
N TYR A 146 -11.28 -12.41 -2.28
CA TYR A 146 -10.46 -13.21 -3.21
C TYR A 146 -10.85 -13.10 -4.69
N GLU A 147 -11.60 -12.06 -5.06
CA GLU A 147 -11.85 -11.74 -6.46
C GLU A 147 -11.07 -10.50 -6.87
N MET A 148 -10.24 -10.61 -7.91
CA MET A 148 -9.43 -9.49 -8.37
C MET A 148 -10.25 -8.51 -9.21
N GLN A 149 -10.30 -7.24 -8.79
CA GLN A 149 -10.91 -6.18 -9.59
C GLN A 149 -10.05 -5.81 -10.81
N PRO A 150 -10.67 -5.46 -11.95
CA PRO A 150 -9.96 -5.21 -13.22
C PRO A 150 -9.01 -4.01 -13.18
N GLY A 151 -9.16 -3.10 -12.20
CA GLY A 151 -8.34 -1.91 -12.07
C GLY A 151 -6.84 -2.20 -11.92
N VAL A 152 -6.49 -3.30 -11.25
CA VAL A 152 -5.10 -3.74 -11.08
C VAL A 152 -4.50 -4.17 -12.40
N ILE A 153 -5.22 -5.00 -13.16
CA ILE A 153 -4.78 -5.47 -14.47
C ILE A 153 -4.61 -4.30 -15.43
N LYS A 154 -5.56 -3.36 -15.42
CA LYS A 154 -5.47 -2.14 -16.25
C LYS A 154 -4.29 -1.26 -15.86
N LEU A 155 -3.97 -1.16 -14.57
CA LEU A 155 -2.79 -0.44 -14.10
C LEU A 155 -1.52 -1.08 -14.64
N ALA A 156 -1.36 -2.40 -14.47
CA ALA A 156 -0.21 -3.14 -14.96
C ALA A 156 -0.05 -3.04 -16.48
N GLN A 157 -1.13 -3.27 -17.24
CA GLN A 157 -1.12 -3.14 -18.70
C GLN A 157 -0.71 -1.74 -19.18
N SER A 158 -1.19 -0.68 -18.53
CA SER A 158 -0.90 0.69 -18.94
C SER A 158 0.47 1.23 -18.51
N THR A 159 1.14 0.52 -17.60
CA THR A 159 2.45 0.92 -17.04
C THR A 159 3.58 -0.01 -17.42
N GLY A 160 3.28 -1.26 -17.79
CA GLY A 160 4.27 -2.33 -17.91
C GLY A 160 4.84 -2.79 -16.57
N ALA A 161 4.34 -2.27 -15.43
CA ALA A 161 4.87 -2.62 -14.12
C ALA A 161 4.50 -4.07 -13.76
N PRO A 162 5.46 -4.86 -13.24
CA PRO A 162 5.19 -6.23 -12.83
C PRO A 162 4.26 -6.25 -11.61
N ILE A 163 3.44 -7.29 -11.55
CA ILE A 163 2.58 -7.59 -10.41
C ILE A 163 3.30 -8.59 -9.51
N VAL A 164 3.43 -8.28 -8.23
CA VAL A 164 3.93 -9.21 -7.21
C VAL A 164 2.83 -9.47 -6.21
N PHE A 165 2.43 -10.73 -6.10
CA PHE A 165 1.43 -11.15 -5.13
C PHE A 165 2.10 -11.45 -3.79
N VAL A 166 1.59 -10.86 -2.72
CA VAL A 166 2.04 -11.12 -1.35
C VAL A 166 1.04 -12.03 -0.66
N HIS A 167 1.52 -13.21 -0.28
CA HIS A 167 0.77 -14.15 0.52
C HIS A 167 1.23 -14.07 1.98
N LEU A 168 0.28 -14.17 2.91
CA LEU A 168 0.54 -14.26 4.33
C LEU A 168 -0.22 -15.44 4.88
N ASP A 169 0.54 -16.41 5.36
CA ASP A 169 0.06 -17.59 6.06
C ASP A 169 0.36 -17.47 7.56
N CYS A 170 -0.49 -18.08 8.38
CA CYS A 170 -0.30 -18.19 9.82
C CYS A 170 -0.57 -19.65 10.18
N PRO A 171 0.45 -20.52 10.13
CA PRO A 171 0.27 -21.96 10.26
C PRO A 171 -0.15 -22.39 11.68
N SER A 172 0.06 -21.53 12.67
CA SER A 172 -0.34 -21.75 14.06
C SER A 172 -0.94 -20.47 14.63
N ALA A 173 -2.22 -20.24 14.35
CA ALA A 173 -3.05 -19.40 15.21
C ALA A 173 -3.58 -20.30 16.33
N TRP A 174 -3.31 -19.92 17.57
CA TRP A 174 -3.87 -20.60 18.75
C TRP A 174 -5.39 -20.43 18.78
#